data_AF-A0A1U8PAT5-F1
#
_entry.id   AF-A0A1U8PAT5-F1
#
_cell.length_a   1.000
_cell.length_b   1.000
_cell.length_c   1.000
_cell.angle_alpha   90.00
_cell.angle_beta   90.00
_cell.angle_gamma   90.00
#
_symmetry.space_group_name_H-M   'P 1'
#
loop_
_entity.id
_entity.type
_entity.pdbx_description
1 polymer ?
#
loop_
_entity_poly.entity_id
_entity_poly.type
_entity_poly.pdbx_seq_one_letter_code
_entity_poly.pdbx_strand_id
1 'polypeptide(L)'
;MNERKLRNTQQYIKWSMPEKPTVKINFDASFDNKTHQSAYAIVARNHNGEIIIAGSYLHTMVAKAFEAKAIAYYEVVLLWKDMGLTDIMIEGDSKSTIIKCMIKSRDKSQISAYIRNIQEEKDSFQAIVFHYVPKSAN
;
A
#
# COMPACT_ATOMS: atom_id res chain seq x y z
N MET A 1 14.98 -45.08 2.22
CA MET A 1 15.21 -43.79 2.90
C MET A 1 14.46 -42.74 2.10
N ASN A 2 13.35 -42.23 2.64
CA ASN A 2 12.29 -41.53 1.90
C ASN A 2 12.63 -40.06 1.61
N GLU A 3 12.50 -39.66 0.35
CA GLU A 3 12.51 -38.27 -0.11
C GLU A 3 11.22 -37.56 0.35
N ARG A 4 11.35 -36.62 1.29
CA ARG A 4 10.27 -35.68 1.61
C ARG A 4 10.18 -34.64 0.50
N LYS A 5 9.25 -34.83 -0.44
CA LYS A 5 8.75 -33.76 -1.31
C LYS A 5 8.16 -32.65 -0.44
N LEU A 6 8.91 -31.56 -0.26
CA LEU A 6 8.40 -30.31 0.29
C LEU A 6 7.32 -29.78 -0.67
N ARG A 7 6.05 -29.93 -0.30
CA ARG A 7 4.95 -29.27 -1.01
C ARG A 7 5.09 -27.77 -0.76
N ASN A 8 5.66 -27.05 -1.73
CA ASN A 8 5.56 -25.60 -1.81
C ASN A 8 4.08 -25.26 -2.11
N THR A 9 3.24 -25.23 -1.08
CA THR A 9 1.90 -24.63 -1.19
C THR A 9 2.06 -23.13 -1.21
N GLN A 10 2.44 -22.60 -2.37
CA GLN A 10 2.28 -21.19 -2.67
C GLN A 10 0.76 -20.97 -2.72
N GLN A 11 0.19 -20.49 -1.59
CA GLN A 11 -1.19 -20.05 -1.57
C GLN A 11 -1.35 -19.02 -2.67
N TYR A 12 -2.09 -19.37 -3.72
CA TYR A 12 -2.51 -18.44 -4.75
C TYR A 12 -3.45 -17.42 -4.07
N ILE A 13 -2.89 -16.30 -3.63
CA ILE A 13 -3.70 -15.19 -3.15
C ILE A 13 -4.32 -14.57 -4.40
N LYS A 14 -5.58 -14.93 -4.66
CA LYS A 14 -6.39 -14.35 -5.72
C LYS A 14 -7.00 -13.07 -5.18
N TRP A 15 -6.95 -12.00 -5.98
CA TRP A 15 -7.65 -10.76 -5.68
C TRP A 15 -9.13 -11.04 -5.39
N SER A 16 -9.66 -10.43 -4.34
CA SER A 16 -11.07 -10.52 -3.93
C SER A 16 -11.70 -9.14 -3.85
N MET A 17 -13.00 -9.08 -4.14
CA MET A 17 -13.79 -7.85 -3.98
C MET A 17 -13.81 -7.45 -2.50
N PRO A 18 -13.72 -6.14 -2.19
CA PRO A 18 -13.91 -5.67 -0.83
C PRO A 18 -15.38 -5.73 -0.41
N GLU A 19 -15.64 -5.76 0.89
CA GLU A 19 -16.99 -5.66 1.43
C GLU A 19 -17.54 -4.24 1.30
N LYS A 20 -18.85 -4.10 1.09
CA LYS A 20 -19.53 -2.78 1.08
C LYS A 20 -19.34 -2.07 2.44
N PRO A 21 -19.10 -0.74 2.48
CA PRO A 21 -19.02 0.21 1.36
C PRO A 21 -17.59 0.42 0.81
N THR A 22 -16.64 -0.43 1.16
CA THR A 22 -15.20 -0.20 1.02
C THR A 22 -14.71 -0.10 -0.42
N VAL A 23 -13.79 0.83 -0.66
CA VAL A 23 -12.94 0.88 -1.87
C VAL A 23 -11.61 0.19 -1.59
N LYS A 24 -11.25 -0.79 -2.43
CA LYS A 24 -9.95 -1.44 -2.36
C LYS A 24 -8.96 -0.75 -3.29
N ILE A 25 -7.79 -0.43 -2.77
CA ILE A 25 -6.73 0.32 -3.43
C ILE A 25 -5.52 -0.57 -3.50
N ASN A 26 -5.22 -1.09 -4.68
CA ASN A 26 -3.97 -1.80 -4.95
C ASN A 26 -2.95 -0.77 -5.45
N PHE A 27 -1.74 -0.79 -4.88
CA PHE A 27 -0.66 0.04 -5.42
C PHE A 27 0.69 -0.65 -5.35
N ASP A 28 1.54 -0.39 -6.35
CA ASP A 28 2.94 -0.83 -6.37
C ASP A 28 3.84 0.39 -6.60
N ALA A 29 5.02 0.37 -5.98
CA ALA A 29 6.01 1.42 -6.11
C ALA A 29 7.32 0.84 -6.65
N SER A 30 7.88 1.54 -7.63
CA SER A 30 9.16 1.27 -8.27
C SER A 30 10.13 2.41 -7.96
N PHE A 31 11.42 2.10 -7.91
CA PHE A 31 12.48 3.06 -7.63
C PHE A 31 13.67 2.79 -8.52
N ASP A 32 14.19 3.83 -9.16
CA ASP A 32 15.44 3.81 -9.91
C ASP A 32 16.54 4.52 -9.13
N ASN A 33 17.54 3.74 -8.72
CA ASN A 33 18.69 4.23 -7.97
C ASN A 33 19.63 5.10 -8.82
N LYS A 34 19.59 5.01 -10.15
CA LYS A 34 20.46 5.83 -11.02
C LYS A 34 19.94 7.25 -11.14
N THR A 35 18.63 7.40 -11.31
CA THR A 35 17.98 8.71 -11.49
C THR A 35 17.45 9.30 -10.18
N HIS A 36 17.45 8.52 -9.08
CA HIS A 36 16.79 8.88 -7.82
C HIS A 36 15.31 9.22 -8.02
N GLN A 37 14.65 8.51 -8.94
CA GLN A 37 13.23 8.65 -9.22
C GLN A 37 12.49 7.44 -8.66
N SER A 38 11.25 7.67 -8.23
CA SER A 38 10.30 6.60 -7.95
C SER A 38 9.01 6.85 -8.68
N ALA A 39 8.34 5.79 -9.10
CA ALA A 39 6.98 5.87 -9.59
C ALA A 39 6.10 4.91 -8.82
N TYR A 40 4.88 5.32 -8.52
CA TYR A 40 3.86 4.41 -8.01
C TYR A 40 2.64 4.40 -8.92
N ALA A 41 2.00 3.25 -9.02
CA ALA A 41 0.77 3.06 -9.77
C ALA A 41 -0.33 2.59 -8.83
N ILE A 42 -1.55 3.06 -9.06
CA ILE A 42 -2.74 2.75 -8.27
C ILE A 42 -3.82 2.15 -9.16
N VAL A 43 -4.58 1.21 -8.59
CA VAL A 43 -5.87 0.76 -9.11
C VAL A 43 -6.83 0.70 -7.94
N ALA A 44 -7.86 1.55 -7.96
CA ALA A 44 -8.92 1.57 -6.97
C ALA A 44 -10.17 0.89 -7.54
N ARG A 45 -10.73 -0.06 -6.79
CA ARG A 45 -11.94 -0.79 -7.16
C ARG A 45 -13.00 -0.66 -6.08
N ASN A 46 -14.24 -0.48 -6.49
CA ASN A 46 -15.38 -0.51 -5.58
C ASN A 46 -15.73 -1.96 -5.17
N HIS A 47 -16.76 -2.11 -4.35
CA HIS A 47 -17.27 -3.41 -3.89
C HIS A 47 -17.85 -4.32 -4.99
N ASN A 48 -18.15 -3.78 -6.18
CA ASN A 48 -18.54 -4.57 -7.36
C ASN A 48 -17.31 -5.03 -8.18
N GLY A 49 -16.10 -4.64 -7.77
CA GLY A 49 -14.85 -4.89 -8.50
C GLY A 49 -14.61 -3.96 -9.69
N GLU A 50 -15.47 -2.96 -9.87
CA GLU A 50 -15.34 -1.96 -10.93
C GLU A 50 -14.21 -0.99 -10.60
N ILE A 51 -13.35 -0.72 -11.58
CA ILE A 51 -12.28 0.25 -11.44
C ILE A 51 -12.91 1.65 -11.43
N ILE A 52 -12.73 2.37 -10.33
CA ILE A 52 -13.21 3.75 -10.20
C ILE A 52 -12.08 4.76 -10.41
N ILE A 53 -10.83 4.36 -10.11
CA ILE A 53 -9.63 5.19 -10.27
C ILE A 53 -8.49 4.27 -10.73
N ALA A 54 -7.72 4.72 -11.70
CA ALA A 54 -6.43 4.13 -12.04
C ALA A 54 -5.47 5.24 -12.45
N GLY A 55 -4.21 5.15 -12.04
CA GLY A 55 -3.24 6.20 -12.31
C GLY A 55 -1.82 5.78 -11.99
N SER A 56 -0.87 6.57 -12.47
CA SER A 56 0.54 6.45 -12.12
C SER A 56 1.14 7.83 -11.87
N TYR A 57 2.07 7.88 -10.93
CA TYR A 57 2.63 9.11 -10.40
C TYR A 57 4.14 8.97 -10.29
N LEU A 58 4.87 10.05 -10.56
CA LEU A 58 6.32 10.10 -10.55
C LEU A 58 6.78 11.06 -9.44
N HIS A 59 7.76 10.62 -8.66
CA HIS A 59 8.50 11.45 -7.72
C HIS A 59 9.97 11.48 -8.09
N THR A 60 10.55 12.68 -8.01
CA THR A 60 11.97 12.91 -8.17
C THR A 60 12.64 13.09 -6.82
N MET A 61 13.96 12.93 -6.76
CA MET A 61 14.77 13.17 -5.55
C MET A 61 14.45 12.24 -4.37
N VAL A 62 14.10 10.99 -4.66
CA VAL A 62 13.90 9.96 -3.63
C VAL A 62 15.24 9.31 -3.30
N ALA A 63 15.61 9.26 -2.02
CA ALA A 63 16.96 8.80 -1.68
C ALA A 63 17.08 7.28 -1.74
N LYS A 64 16.02 6.55 -1.35
CA LYS A 64 16.04 5.08 -1.24
C LYS A 64 14.70 4.43 -1.62
N ALA A 65 14.77 3.17 -2.07
CA ALA A 65 13.59 2.37 -2.42
C ALA A 65 12.57 2.20 -1.27
N PHE A 66 13.02 2.14 -0.01
CA PHE A 66 12.10 2.05 1.12
C PHE A 66 11.37 3.38 1.38
N GLU A 67 11.98 4.53 1.06
CA GLU A 67 11.33 5.84 1.13
C GLU A 67 10.29 5.97 0.03
N ALA A 68 10.59 5.52 -1.19
CA ALA A 68 9.63 5.49 -2.29
C ALA A 68 8.31 4.82 -1.90
N LYS A 69 8.41 3.69 -1.18
CA LYS A 69 7.24 2.97 -0.67
C LYS A 69 6.47 3.78 0.39
N ALA A 70 7.18 4.40 1.33
CA ALA A 70 6.55 5.22 2.37
C ALA A 70 5.86 6.48 1.80
N ILE A 71 6.51 7.14 0.83
CA ILE A 71 5.94 8.26 0.06
C ILE A 71 4.67 7.82 -0.65
N ALA A 72 4.71 6.70 -1.38
CA ALA A 72 3.54 6.18 -2.09
C ALA A 72 2.37 5.86 -1.13
N TYR A 73 2.61 5.26 0.05
CA TYR A 73 1.57 5.07 1.05
C TYR A 73 0.96 6.40 1.50
N TYR A 74 1.79 7.42 1.75
CA TYR A 74 1.32 8.72 2.21
C TYR A 74 0.50 9.45 1.15
N GLU A 75 0.97 9.49 -0.09
CA GLU A 75 0.26 10.08 -1.23
C GLU A 75 -1.08 9.39 -1.49
N VAL A 76 -1.14 8.04 -1.37
CA VAL A 76 -2.42 7.30 -1.47
C VAL A 76 -3.37 7.69 -0.34
N VAL A 77 -2.88 7.94 0.87
CA VAL A 77 -3.76 8.41 1.96
C VAL A 77 -4.28 9.82 1.66
N LEU A 78 -3.42 10.73 1.20
CA LEU A 78 -3.83 12.10 0.87
C LEU A 78 -4.83 12.15 -0.28
N LEU A 79 -4.55 11.44 -1.38
CA LEU A 79 -5.41 11.45 -2.56
C LEU A 79 -6.85 10.97 -2.24
N TRP A 80 -7.01 9.98 -1.37
CA TRP A 80 -8.33 9.47 -1.02
C TRP A 80 -9.07 10.34 -0.01
N LYS A 81 -8.30 10.98 0.89
CA LYS A 81 -8.84 12.03 1.75
C LYS A 81 -9.39 13.18 0.91
N ASP A 82 -8.64 13.65 -0.08
CA ASP A 82 -9.04 14.75 -0.97
C ASP A 82 -10.28 14.39 -1.83
N MET A 83 -10.43 13.11 -2.17
CA MET A 83 -11.62 12.59 -2.87
C MET A 83 -12.84 12.39 -1.97
N GLY A 84 -12.71 12.55 -0.65
CA GLY A 84 -13.79 12.31 0.31
C GLY A 84 -14.18 10.83 0.46
N LEU A 85 -13.30 9.89 0.08
CA LEU A 85 -13.53 8.46 0.23
C LEU A 85 -13.12 8.01 1.63
N THR A 86 -14.10 7.74 2.49
CA THR A 86 -13.87 7.51 3.92
C THR A 86 -13.70 6.06 4.34
N ASP A 87 -14.05 5.11 3.47
CA ASP A 87 -14.07 3.67 3.75
C ASP A 87 -13.16 2.95 2.76
N ILE A 88 -11.89 2.77 3.13
CA ILE A 88 -10.84 2.33 2.22
C ILE A 88 -9.99 1.18 2.77
N MET A 89 -9.55 0.32 1.87
CA MET A 89 -8.60 -0.75 2.11
C MET A 89 -7.40 -0.57 1.19
N ILE A 90 -6.23 -0.27 1.75
CA ILE A 90 -4.99 -0.09 1.00
C ILE A 90 -4.20 -1.40 1.03
N GLU A 91 -3.97 -1.99 -0.13
CA GLU A 91 -3.17 -3.19 -0.35
C GLU A 91 -1.82 -2.83 -0.96
N GLY A 92 -0.73 -3.39 -0.40
CA GLY A 92 0.60 -3.24 -0.97
C GLY A 92 1.61 -4.29 -0.50
N ASP A 93 2.79 -4.27 -1.10
CA ASP A 93 3.81 -5.33 -0.97
C ASP A 93 4.86 -5.07 0.13
N SER A 94 4.68 -4.01 0.93
CA SER A 94 5.66 -3.57 1.93
C SER A 94 5.22 -3.89 3.34
N LYS A 95 5.42 -5.14 3.76
CA LYS A 95 5.00 -5.61 5.09
C LYS A 95 5.51 -4.72 6.24
N SER A 96 6.76 -4.27 6.18
CA SER A 96 7.35 -3.42 7.23
C SER A 96 6.71 -2.03 7.30
N THR A 97 6.42 -1.41 6.16
CA THR A 97 5.76 -0.10 6.09
C THR A 97 4.31 -0.20 6.55
N ILE A 98 3.57 -1.21 6.10
CA ILE A 98 2.20 -1.50 6.52
C ILE A 98 2.11 -1.65 8.04
N ILE A 99 2.97 -2.48 8.63
CA ILE A 99 2.99 -2.69 10.08
C ILE A 99 3.20 -1.36 10.81
N LYS A 100 4.12 -0.51 10.35
CA LYS A 100 4.38 0.81 10.94
C LYS A 100 3.17 1.75 10.83
N CYS A 101 2.43 1.74 9.72
CA CYS A 101 1.21 2.52 9.56
C CYS A 101 0.07 2.07 10.50
N MET A 102 0.13 0.84 11.03
CA MET A 102 -0.91 0.28 11.91
C MET A 102 -0.61 0.43 13.40
N ILE A 103 0.66 0.41 13.81
CA ILE A 103 1.05 0.47 15.23
C ILE A 103 1.16 1.91 15.73
N LYS A 104 0.67 2.21 16.94
CA LYS A 104 0.80 3.55 17.56
C LYS A 104 2.16 3.80 18.23
N SER A 105 3.11 2.86 18.14
CA SER A 105 4.42 3.04 18.74
C SER A 105 5.24 4.03 17.93
N ARG A 106 6.10 4.79 18.61
CA ARG A 106 6.99 5.76 17.95
C ARG A 106 7.94 5.04 17.00
N ASP A 107 7.78 5.28 15.70
CA ASP A 107 8.74 4.83 14.70
C ASP A 107 10.04 5.65 14.83
N LYS A 108 11.17 4.94 14.85
CA LYS A 108 12.52 5.54 14.91
C LYS A 108 13.27 5.37 13.58
N SER A 109 12.59 4.87 12.55
CA SER A 109 13.19 4.67 11.24
C SER A 109 13.33 5.97 10.44
N GLN A 110 14.07 5.92 9.35
CA GLN A 110 14.27 7.05 8.43
C GLN A 110 12.96 7.54 7.78
N ILE A 111 11.92 6.71 7.74
CA ILE A 111 10.59 7.07 7.20
C ILE A 111 9.58 7.50 8.27
N SER A 112 10.02 7.69 9.51
CA SER A 112 9.12 7.97 10.66
C SER A 112 8.25 9.21 10.46
N ALA A 113 8.72 10.22 9.73
CA ALA A 113 7.91 11.39 9.38
C ALA A 113 6.70 11.00 8.51
N TYR A 114 6.88 10.22 7.45
CA TYR A 114 5.78 9.72 6.61
C TYR A 114 4.83 8.83 7.40
N ILE A 115 5.36 7.94 8.25
CA ILE A 115 4.54 7.09 9.10
C ILE A 115 3.68 7.92 10.06
N ARG A 116 4.26 8.95 10.68
CA ARG A 116 3.51 9.84 11.58
C ARG A 116 2.40 10.58 10.84
N ASN A 117 2.71 11.15 9.68
CA ASN A 117 1.69 11.84 8.88
C ASN A 117 0.57 10.89 8.46
N ILE A 118 0.89 9.68 7.98
CA ILE A 118 -0.13 8.65 7.68
C ILE A 118 -1.01 8.39 8.92
N GLN A 119 -0.40 8.21 10.08
CA GLN A 119 -1.12 7.95 11.32
C GLN A 119 -2.05 9.10 11.72
N GLU A 120 -1.61 10.35 11.54
CA GLU A 120 -2.42 11.56 11.79
C GLU A 120 -3.59 11.66 10.79
N GLU A 121 -3.36 11.34 9.51
CA GLU A 121 -4.39 11.44 8.48
C GLU A 121 -5.47 10.35 8.57
N LYS A 122 -5.16 9.20 9.17
CA LYS A 122 -6.12 8.09 9.37
C LYS A 122 -7.38 8.52 10.11
N ASP A 123 -7.28 9.49 11.01
CA ASP A 123 -8.41 9.95 11.81
C ASP A 123 -9.48 10.71 11.00
N SER A 124 -9.17 11.08 9.74
CA SER A 124 -10.13 11.66 8.79
C SER A 124 -11.01 10.63 8.06
N PHE A 125 -10.70 9.34 8.18
CA PHE A 125 -11.43 8.24 7.54
C PHE A 125 -12.44 7.62 8.51
N GLN A 126 -13.58 7.17 8.00
CA GLN A 126 -14.51 6.34 8.78
C GLN A 126 -13.89 4.96 9.03
N ALA A 127 -13.27 4.39 8.00
CA ALA A 127 -12.52 3.16 8.08
C ALA A 127 -11.34 3.18 7.11
N ILE A 128 -10.13 2.93 7.63
CA ILE A 128 -8.92 2.75 6.84
C ILE A 128 -8.15 1.52 7.32
N VAL A 129 -7.97 0.56 6.42
CA VAL A 129 -7.29 -0.70 6.68
C VAL A 129 -6.10 -0.86 5.74
N PHE A 130 -4.97 -1.32 6.27
CA PHE A 130 -3.77 -1.61 5.48
C PHE A 130 -3.55 -3.13 5.43
N HIS A 131 -3.44 -3.69 4.23
CA HIS A 131 -3.25 -5.11 4.00
C HIS A 131 -1.97 -5.38 3.22
N TYR A 132 -1.20 -6.36 3.72
CA TYR A 132 -0.05 -6.86 2.99
C TYR A 132 -0.51 -7.91 1.98
N VAL A 133 -0.12 -7.70 0.72
CA VAL A 133 -0.27 -8.68 -0.35
C VAL A 133 1.10 -8.93 -0.98
N PRO A 134 1.47 -10.20 -1.30
CA PRO A 134 2.66 -10.47 -2.08
C PRO A 134 2.60 -9.74 -3.42
N LYS A 135 3.75 -9.35 -3.97
CA LYS A 135 3.83 -8.68 -5.27
C LYS A 135 3.15 -9.46 -6.42
N SER A 136 3.05 -10.78 -6.32
CA SER A 136 2.34 -11.63 -7.30
C SER A 136 0.81 -11.55 -7.21
N ALA A 137 0.28 -10.94 -6.16
CA ALA A 137 -1.15 -10.84 -5.84
C ALA A 137 -1.64 -9.39 -5.79
N ASN A 138 -0.77 -8.44 -6.11
CA ASN A 138 -1.04 -7.00 -6.16
C ASN A 138 -1.17 -6.53 -7.61
#